data_AF-A0A4Y2FT95-F1
#
_entry.id   AF-A0A4Y2FT95-F1
#
_cell.length_a   1.000
_cell.length_b   1.000
_cell.length_c   1.000
_cell.angle_alpha   90.00
_cell.angle_beta   90.00
_cell.angle_gamma   90.00
#
_symmetry.space_group_name_H-M   'P 1'
#
loop_
_entity.id
_entity.type
_entity.pdbx_description
1 polymer ?
#
loop_
_entity_poly.entity_id
_entity_poly.type
_entity_poly.pdbx_seq_one_letter_code
_entity_poly.pdbx_strand_id
1 'polypeptide(L)'
;MIDSFNFLPMALNKLPKTFGLEELSKGYFPHLFNRPENQEYIGKYPDASYYSPSTMSSAERERFLSWHDEKKFETFDFQKEMLAYCRSDVDILRRCCMEFRKQFLDVTSVDPFSYVTIASAFMAAYRSKQIQEKTIAMVPVNGYLNKRCYSRDCIRWLEYVSSKEGIHIRHSLNGFGEQVIDGKSVDGFCVETNTIYQ
;
A
#
# COMPACT_ATOMS: atom_id res chain seq x y z
N MET A 1 7.04 -3.69 -4.71
CA MET A 1 7.70 -3.67 -3.39
C MET A 1 6.60 -3.56 -2.34
N ILE A 2 6.64 -4.37 -1.28
CA ILE A 2 5.61 -4.43 -0.24
C ILE A 2 6.22 -3.94 1.06
N ASP A 3 5.51 -3.09 1.80
CA ASP A 3 5.91 -2.65 3.13
C ASP A 3 5.17 -3.50 4.18
N SER A 4 5.93 -4.26 4.96
CA SER A 4 5.38 -5.09 6.05
C SER A 4 4.65 -4.29 7.11
N PHE A 5 5.00 -3.02 7.32
CA PHE A 5 4.36 -2.16 8.31
C PHE A 5 2.89 -1.85 7.96
N ASN A 6 2.55 -1.83 6.67
CA ASN A 6 1.16 -1.69 6.20
C ASN A 6 0.27 -2.91 6.54
N PHE A 7 0.88 -3.99 6.99
CA PHE A 7 0.20 -5.22 7.42
C PHE A 7 0.34 -5.46 8.93
N LEU A 8 1.51 -5.17 9.47
CA LEU A 8 1.90 -5.46 10.85
C LEU A 8 2.37 -4.16 11.50
N PRO A 9 1.44 -3.25 11.90
CA PRO A 9 1.78 -1.92 12.42
C PRO A 9 2.23 -1.99 13.89
N MET A 10 3.30 -2.74 14.16
CA MET A 10 3.89 -2.89 15.48
C MET A 10 5.42 -3.03 15.40
N ALA A 11 6.09 -2.80 16.53
CA ALA A 11 7.53 -2.91 16.62
C ALA A 11 8.01 -4.35 16.37
N LEU A 12 9.18 -4.49 15.71
CA LEU A 12 9.74 -5.78 15.32
C LEU A 12 9.97 -6.72 16.51
N ASN A 13 10.39 -6.19 17.66
CA ASN A 13 10.59 -6.96 18.89
C ASN A 13 9.28 -7.56 19.47
N LYS A 14 8.11 -7.05 19.06
CA LYS A 14 6.80 -7.55 19.51
C LYS A 14 6.23 -8.62 18.57
N LEU A 15 6.63 -8.66 17.30
CA LEU A 15 6.06 -9.60 16.32
C LEU A 15 6.20 -11.07 16.75
N PRO A 16 7.38 -11.55 17.22
CA PRO A 16 7.53 -12.93 17.64
C PRO A 16 6.51 -13.36 18.68
N LYS A 17 6.31 -12.54 19.72
CA LYS A 17 5.34 -12.81 20.77
C LYS A 17 3.91 -12.81 20.24
N THR A 18 3.57 -11.89 19.34
CA THR A 18 2.24 -11.81 18.71
C THR A 18 1.91 -13.08 17.90
N PHE A 19 2.90 -13.66 17.22
CA PHE A 19 2.72 -14.87 16.41
C PHE A 19 3.07 -16.17 17.15
N GLY A 20 3.36 -16.13 18.46
CA GLY A 20 3.69 -17.32 19.25
C GLY A 20 5.05 -17.95 18.92
N LEU A 21 6.01 -17.17 18.42
CA LEU A 21 7.36 -17.62 18.08
C LEU A 21 8.28 -17.42 19.30
N GLU A 22 8.49 -18.47 20.10
CA GLU A 22 9.15 -18.39 21.42
C GLU A 22 10.67 -18.12 21.37
N GLU A 23 11.34 -18.49 20.29
CA GLU A 23 12.82 -18.43 20.20
C GLU A 23 13.37 -17.20 19.46
N LEU A 24 12.50 -16.29 19.03
CA LEU A 24 12.88 -15.10 18.26
C LEU A 24 12.84 -13.88 19.17
N SER A 25 13.92 -13.62 19.91
CA SER A 25 14.07 -12.34 20.62
C SER A 25 15.01 -11.42 19.84
N LYS A 26 14.55 -10.18 19.64
CA LYS A 26 15.38 -9.15 19.03
C LYS A 26 16.45 -8.73 20.04
N GLY A 27 17.72 -8.81 19.65
CA GLY A 27 18.84 -8.31 20.44
C GLY A 27 18.88 -6.78 20.51
N TYR A 28 19.84 -6.23 21.27
CA TYR A 28 20.07 -4.79 21.37
C TYR A 28 21.24 -4.38 20.48
N PHE A 29 21.11 -3.25 19.78
CA PHE A 29 22.16 -2.72 18.91
C PHE A 29 22.44 -1.24 19.22
N PRO A 30 23.71 -0.81 19.26
CA PRO A 30 24.07 0.57 19.61
C PRO A 30 23.87 1.51 18.42
N HIS A 31 22.61 1.91 18.18
CA HIS A 31 22.23 2.71 17.01
C HIS A 31 23.00 4.04 16.90
N LEU A 32 23.32 4.71 18.02
CA LEU A 32 24.06 5.97 18.01
C LEU A 32 25.57 5.78 17.78
N PHE A 33 26.06 4.54 17.91
CA PHE A 33 27.45 4.17 17.66
C PHE A 33 27.70 3.83 16.19
N ASN A 34 26.64 3.61 15.41
CA ASN A 34 26.72 3.37 13.97
C ASN A 34 27.10 4.66 13.23
N ARG A 35 28.40 4.95 13.19
CA ARG A 35 29.01 6.08 12.50
C ARG A 35 30.16 5.60 11.62
N PRO A 36 30.53 6.33 10.56
CA PRO A 36 31.63 5.94 9.68
C PRO A 36 32.94 5.66 10.42
N GLU A 37 33.22 6.42 11.48
CA GLU A 37 34.46 6.31 12.26
C GLU A 37 34.54 5.02 13.10
N ASN A 38 33.40 4.40 13.39
CA ASN A 38 33.29 3.22 14.24
C ASN A 38 33.10 1.91 13.44
N GLN A 39 33.11 1.97 12.10
CA GLN A 39 32.82 0.79 11.27
C GLN A 39 33.86 -0.32 11.39
N GLU A 40 35.10 0.00 11.78
CA GLU A 40 36.17 -0.97 12.02
C GLU A 40 36.44 -1.16 13.52
N TYR A 41 35.53 -0.71 14.39
CA TYR A 41 35.72 -0.79 15.83
C TYR A 41 35.69 -2.23 16.33
N ILE A 42 36.77 -2.62 17.01
CA ILE A 42 36.89 -3.86 17.78
C ILE A 42 37.38 -3.48 19.17
N GLY A 43 36.57 -3.71 20.19
CA GLY A 43 36.89 -3.26 21.55
C GLY A 43 35.87 -3.72 22.57
N LYS A 44 35.65 -2.94 23.62
CA LYS A 44 34.60 -3.25 24.61
C LYS A 44 33.23 -2.87 24.04
N TYR A 45 32.17 -3.45 24.57
CA TYR A 45 30.82 -3.02 24.23
C TYR A 45 30.64 -1.50 24.44
N PRO A 46 29.99 -0.80 23.50
CA PRO A 46 29.73 0.63 23.62
C PRO A 46 28.96 0.97 24.89
N ASP A 47 29.15 2.19 25.40
CA ASP A 47 28.42 2.70 26.56
C ASP A 47 26.90 2.60 26.35
N ALA A 48 26.15 2.39 27.45
CA ALA A 48 24.70 2.24 27.42
C ALA A 48 23.99 3.42 26.76
N SER A 49 24.56 4.63 26.81
CA SER A 49 24.04 5.82 26.13
C SER A 49 23.89 5.64 24.61
N TYR A 50 24.73 4.81 23.98
CA TYR A 50 24.68 4.56 22.53
C TYR A 50 23.49 3.71 22.07
N TYR A 51 22.75 3.11 23.00
CA TYR A 51 21.59 2.26 22.75
C TYR A 51 20.25 2.99 22.93
N SER A 52 20.27 4.30 23.23
CA SER A 52 19.07 5.12 23.45
C SER A 52 18.10 4.58 24.52
N PRO A 53 18.57 4.24 25.74
CA PRO A 53 17.74 3.65 26.80
C PRO A 53 16.58 4.56 27.26
N SER A 54 16.63 5.86 26.97
CA SER A 54 15.55 6.82 27.24
C SER A 54 14.30 6.60 26.37
N THR A 55 14.45 5.94 25.21
CA THR A 55 13.34 5.65 24.29
C THR A 55 12.62 4.35 24.62
N MET A 56 13.21 3.53 25.48
CA MET A 56 12.66 2.24 25.91
C MET A 56 11.61 2.44 27.01
N SER A 57 10.64 1.52 27.07
CA SER A 57 9.72 1.45 28.22
C SER A 57 10.49 1.08 29.50
N SER A 58 9.95 1.41 30.69
CA SER A 58 10.62 1.12 31.96
C SER A 58 11.03 -0.36 32.10
N ALA A 59 10.14 -1.29 31.72
CA ALA A 59 10.42 -2.73 31.77
C ALA A 59 11.47 -3.19 30.74
N GLU A 60 11.49 -2.59 29.56
CA GLU A 60 12.49 -2.91 28.52
C GLU A 60 13.86 -2.33 28.88
N ARG A 61 13.88 -1.14 29.48
CA ARG A 61 15.10 -0.49 29.98
C ARG A 61 15.77 -1.31 31.07
N GLU A 62 15.01 -1.86 32.01
CA GLU A 62 15.56 -2.71 33.08
C GLU A 62 16.20 -4.00 32.54
N ARG A 63 15.54 -4.66 31.57
CA ARG A 63 16.10 -5.82 30.87
C ARG A 63 17.36 -5.46 30.09
N PHE A 64 17.33 -4.34 29.38
CA PHE A 64 18.49 -3.83 28.64
C PHE A 64 19.68 -3.57 29.56
N LEU A 65 19.47 -2.87 30.69
CA LEU A 65 20.55 -2.56 31.62
C LEU A 65 21.17 -3.84 32.22
N SER A 66 20.34 -4.83 32.57
CA SER A 66 20.82 -6.11 33.07
C SER A 66 21.68 -6.84 32.02
N TRP A 67 21.19 -6.92 30.78
CA TRP A 67 21.93 -7.50 29.65
C TRP A 67 23.24 -6.74 29.34
N HIS A 68 23.22 -5.40 29.39
CA HIS A 68 24.40 -4.57 29.12
C HIS A 68 25.46 -4.74 30.21
N ASP A 69 25.05 -4.84 31.47
CA ASP A 69 25.98 -5.01 32.59
C ASP A 69 26.72 -6.36 32.53
N GLU A 70 26.07 -7.40 32.01
CA GLU A 70 26.68 -8.71 31.73
C GLU A 70 27.66 -8.64 30.55
N LYS A 71 27.30 -7.91 29.48
CA LYS A 71 28.07 -7.87 28.22
C LYS A 71 29.16 -6.82 28.16
N LYS A 72 29.15 -5.78 29.00
CA LYS A 72 30.02 -4.59 28.88
C LYS A 72 31.53 -4.87 28.84
N PHE A 73 31.97 -6.01 29.38
CA PHE A 73 33.39 -6.40 29.41
C PHE A 73 33.79 -7.36 28.29
N GLU A 74 32.84 -7.87 27.51
CA GLU A 74 33.12 -8.72 26.37
C GLU A 74 33.68 -7.91 25.19
N THR A 75 34.29 -8.61 24.23
CA THR A 75 34.78 -7.99 23.00
C THR A 75 33.63 -7.80 22.02
N PHE A 76 33.41 -6.56 21.62
CA PHE A 76 32.45 -6.13 20.63
C PHE A 76 33.17 -5.85 19.31
N ASP A 77 32.79 -6.60 18.27
CA ASP A 77 33.19 -6.38 16.89
C ASP A 77 32.00 -5.76 16.14
N PHE A 78 32.14 -4.51 15.74
CA PHE A 78 31.02 -3.75 15.17
C PHE A 78 30.45 -4.41 13.91
N GLN A 79 31.30 -4.88 13.00
CA GLN A 79 30.83 -5.44 11.73
C GLN A 79 30.13 -6.77 11.93
N LYS A 80 30.70 -7.62 12.80
CA LYS A 80 30.12 -8.93 13.13
C LYS A 80 28.76 -8.77 13.81
N GLU A 81 28.67 -7.89 14.80
CA GLU A 81 27.43 -7.63 15.54
C GLU A 81 26.37 -6.96 14.67
N MET A 82 26.75 -5.99 13.83
CA MET A 82 25.83 -5.35 12.89
C MET A 82 25.25 -6.36 11.90
N LEU A 83 26.10 -7.23 11.34
CA LEU A 83 25.66 -8.27 10.41
C LEU A 83 24.76 -9.32 11.10
N ALA A 84 25.11 -9.74 12.31
CA ALA A 84 24.29 -10.66 13.10
C ALA A 84 22.92 -10.05 13.44
N TYR A 85 22.89 -8.78 13.86
CA TYR A 85 21.67 -8.05 14.17
C TYR A 85 20.77 -7.91 12.95
N CYS A 86 21.31 -7.45 11.81
CA CYS A 86 20.54 -7.31 10.57
C CYS A 86 19.98 -8.64 10.08
N ARG A 87 20.74 -9.73 10.18
CA ARG A 87 20.26 -11.08 9.82
C ARG A 87 19.11 -11.51 10.73
N SER A 88 19.23 -11.27 12.03
CA SER A 88 18.18 -11.58 13.01
C SER A 88 16.90 -10.78 12.72
N ASP A 89 17.02 -9.47 12.49
CA ASP A 89 15.88 -8.60 12.16
C ASP A 89 15.13 -9.07 10.90
N VAL A 90 15.87 -9.41 9.84
CA VAL A 90 15.27 -9.90 8.59
C VAL A 90 14.65 -11.29 8.77
N ASP A 91 15.28 -12.18 9.54
CA ASP A 91 14.74 -13.52 9.80
C ASP A 91 13.47 -13.46 10.66
N ILE A 92 13.45 -12.61 11.69
CA ILE A 92 12.26 -12.33 12.51
C ILE A 92 11.12 -11.85 11.60
N LEU A 93 11.38 -10.83 10.79
CA LEU A 93 10.36 -10.25 9.92
C LEU A 93 9.84 -11.29 8.92
N ARG A 94 10.75 -12.04 8.29
CA ARG A 94 10.41 -13.12 7.35
C ARG A 94 9.52 -14.16 7.99
N ARG A 95 9.88 -14.69 9.16
CA ARG A 95 9.10 -15.74 9.85
C ARG A 95 7.71 -15.23 10.24
N CYS A 96 7.63 -14.01 10.77
CA CYS A 96 6.35 -13.40 11.15
C CYS A 96 5.46 -13.13 9.92
N CYS A 97 6.01 -12.63 8.82
CA CYS A 97 5.25 -12.41 7.58
C CYS A 97 4.76 -13.73 6.98
N MET A 98 5.55 -14.80 7.04
CA MET A 98 5.15 -16.13 6.57
C MET A 98 4.01 -16.70 7.41
N GLU A 99 4.10 -16.58 8.73
CA GLU A 99 3.04 -17.06 9.63
C GLU A 99 1.76 -16.25 9.47
N PHE A 100 1.85 -14.92 9.36
CA PHE A 100 0.72 -14.06 9.02
C PHE A 100 0.05 -14.47 7.69
N ARG A 101 0.84 -14.68 6.63
CA ARG A 101 0.33 -15.08 5.31
C ARG A 101 -0.42 -16.40 5.39
N LYS A 102 0.15 -17.38 6.11
CA LYS A 102 -0.47 -18.69 6.32
C LYS A 102 -1.82 -18.56 7.01
N GLN A 103 -1.87 -17.90 8.17
CA GLN A 103 -3.12 -17.72 8.92
C GLN A 103 -4.18 -16.96 8.10
N PHE A 104 -3.77 -15.94 7.34
CA PHE A 104 -4.70 -15.17 6.51
C PHE A 104 -5.26 -15.99 5.35
N LEU A 105 -4.41 -16.80 4.68
CA LEU A 105 -4.82 -17.71 3.61
C LEU A 105 -5.77 -18.80 4.13
N ASP A 106 -5.49 -19.38 5.29
CA ASP A 106 -6.33 -20.43 5.89
C ASP A 106 -7.75 -19.90 6.15
N VAL A 107 -7.89 -18.66 6.62
CA VAL A 107 -9.19 -18.04 6.92
C VAL A 107 -9.89 -17.52 5.66
N THR A 108 -9.18 -16.81 4.79
CA THR A 108 -9.80 -16.01 3.72
C THR A 108 -9.62 -16.58 2.32
N SER A 109 -8.70 -17.53 2.13
CA SER A 109 -8.30 -18.07 0.82
C SER A 109 -7.79 -17.01 -0.16
N VAL A 110 -7.47 -15.81 0.35
CA VAL A 110 -6.92 -14.69 -0.41
C VAL A 110 -5.50 -14.44 0.10
N ASP A 111 -4.54 -14.27 -0.81
CA ASP A 111 -3.18 -13.92 -0.41
C ASP A 111 -3.11 -12.44 0.01
N PRO A 112 -2.78 -12.13 1.28
CA PRO A 112 -2.74 -10.74 1.74
C PRO A 112 -1.67 -9.92 1.02
N PHE A 113 -0.58 -10.54 0.58
CA PHE A 113 0.54 -9.85 -0.08
C PHE A 113 0.33 -9.62 -1.58
N SER A 114 -0.83 -10.00 -2.13
CA SER A 114 -1.26 -9.53 -3.45
C SER A 114 -1.78 -8.08 -3.42
N TYR A 115 -1.87 -7.48 -2.23
CA TYR A 115 -2.37 -6.13 -2.01
C TYR A 115 -1.31 -5.24 -1.33
N VAL A 116 -1.60 -3.94 -1.23
CA VAL A 116 -0.64 -2.95 -0.68
C VAL A 116 -0.82 -2.75 0.83
N THR A 117 -2.04 -2.94 1.34
CA THR A 117 -2.38 -2.74 2.76
C THR A 117 -3.30 -3.84 3.28
N ILE A 118 -3.28 -4.06 4.59
CA ILE A 118 -4.18 -5.04 5.24
C ILE A 118 -5.66 -4.75 4.99
N ALA A 119 -6.06 -3.47 4.95
CA ALA A 119 -7.44 -3.08 4.66
C ALA A 119 -7.87 -3.51 3.25
N SER A 120 -7.00 -3.34 2.24
CA SER A 120 -7.30 -3.77 0.88
C SER A 120 -7.40 -5.29 0.75
N ALA A 121 -6.55 -6.04 1.45
CA ALA A 121 -6.64 -7.50 1.53
C ALA A 121 -7.95 -7.96 2.22
N PHE A 122 -8.34 -7.34 3.34
CA PHE A 122 -9.61 -7.64 3.99
C PHE A 122 -10.81 -7.30 3.13
N MET A 123 -10.79 -6.21 2.38
CA MET A 123 -11.87 -5.87 1.46
C MET A 123 -12.01 -6.92 0.35
N ALA A 124 -10.91 -7.47 -0.17
CA ALA A 124 -10.96 -8.58 -1.11
C ALA A 124 -11.48 -9.88 -0.48
N ALA A 125 -11.04 -10.21 0.74
CA ALA A 125 -11.57 -11.35 1.50
C ALA A 125 -13.08 -11.21 1.77
N TYR A 126 -13.53 -10.01 2.15
CA TYR A 126 -14.93 -9.71 2.38
C TYR A 126 -15.76 -9.86 1.10
N ARG A 127 -15.29 -9.28 -0.02
CA ARG A 127 -15.98 -9.39 -1.32
C ARG A 127 -16.07 -10.81 -1.84
N SER A 128 -15.09 -11.66 -1.56
CA SER A 128 -15.06 -13.04 -2.06
C SER A 128 -15.92 -14.01 -1.24
N LYS A 129 -16.05 -13.81 0.08
CA LYS A 129 -16.73 -14.78 0.96
C LYS A 129 -18.06 -14.29 1.55
N GLN A 130 -18.23 -12.98 1.77
CA GLN A 130 -19.32 -12.45 2.60
C GLN A 130 -20.40 -11.71 1.80
N ILE A 131 -20.09 -11.28 0.58
CA ILE A 131 -21.06 -10.58 -0.27
C ILE A 131 -21.89 -11.61 -1.03
N GLN A 132 -23.20 -11.57 -0.79
CA GLN A 132 -24.16 -12.36 -1.56
C GLN A 132 -24.19 -11.91 -3.02
N GLU A 133 -24.44 -12.86 -3.91
CA GLU A 133 -24.51 -12.58 -5.34
C GLU A 133 -25.59 -11.52 -5.63
N LYS A 134 -25.25 -10.52 -6.45
CA LYS A 134 -26.16 -9.45 -6.93
C LYS A 134 -26.65 -8.46 -5.85
N THR A 135 -26.05 -8.45 -4.67
CA THR A 135 -26.48 -7.53 -3.58
C THR A 135 -25.81 -6.16 -3.67
N ILE A 136 -24.67 -6.06 -4.34
CA ILE A 136 -23.97 -4.79 -4.58
C ILE A 136 -23.85 -4.57 -6.08
N ALA A 137 -24.30 -3.40 -6.55
CA ALA A 137 -24.10 -2.99 -7.93
C ALA A 137 -22.59 -2.81 -8.18
N MET A 138 -22.02 -3.63 -9.07
CA MET A 138 -20.64 -3.50 -9.49
C MET A 138 -20.54 -2.27 -10.42
N VAL A 139 -19.91 -1.21 -9.95
CA VAL A 139 -19.61 -0.05 -10.80
C VAL A 139 -18.54 -0.51 -11.81
N PRO A 140 -18.80 -0.45 -13.12
CA PRO A 140 -17.78 -0.71 -14.12
C PRO A 140 -16.60 0.25 -13.89
N VAL A 141 -15.39 -0.13 -14.30
CA VAL A 141 -14.19 0.73 -14.19
C VAL A 141 -14.42 2.11 -14.82
N ASN A 142 -15.31 2.20 -15.81
CA ASN A 142 -15.68 3.44 -16.51
C ASN A 142 -16.96 4.12 -15.97
N GLY A 143 -17.52 3.67 -14.85
CA GLY A 143 -18.80 4.12 -14.33
C GLY A 143 -20.01 3.49 -15.03
N TYR A 144 -21.22 3.76 -14.53
CA TYR A 144 -22.49 3.31 -15.14
C TYR A 144 -22.89 4.10 -16.38
N LEU A 145 -22.33 5.29 -16.54
CA LEU A 145 -22.55 6.16 -17.67
C LEU A 145 -21.37 5.95 -18.61
N ASN A 146 -21.62 5.45 -19.82
CA ASN A 146 -20.67 5.56 -20.93
C ASN A 146 -20.37 7.06 -21.10
N LYS A 147 -19.29 7.56 -20.49
CA LYS A 147 -18.80 8.92 -20.71
C LYS A 147 -18.39 9.01 -22.17
N ARG A 148 -19.31 9.46 -23.02
CA ARG A 148 -18.96 9.94 -24.36
C ARG A 148 -18.10 11.19 -24.18
N CYS A 149 -16.93 11.17 -24.77
CA CYS A 149 -15.94 12.24 -24.63
C CYS A 149 -16.27 13.36 -25.62
N TYR A 150 -16.99 14.38 -25.19
CA TYR A 150 -17.14 15.63 -25.94
C TYR A 150 -16.41 16.77 -25.21
N SER A 151 -15.82 17.70 -25.97
CA SER A 151 -15.25 18.91 -25.40
C SER A 151 -16.36 19.96 -25.19
N ARG A 152 -16.21 20.82 -24.18
CA ARG A 152 -17.17 21.92 -23.95
C ARG A 152 -17.20 22.91 -25.13
N ASP A 153 -16.07 23.06 -25.81
CA ASP A 153 -15.95 23.99 -26.94
C ASP A 153 -16.59 23.42 -28.21
N CYS A 154 -16.53 22.10 -28.43
CA CYS A 154 -17.26 21.43 -29.51
C CYS A 154 -18.77 21.65 -29.37
N ILE A 155 -19.34 21.45 -28.18
CA ILE A 155 -20.77 21.67 -27.96
C ILE A 155 -21.17 23.12 -28.20
N ARG A 156 -20.39 24.08 -27.70
CA ARG A 156 -20.65 25.52 -27.93
C ARG A 156 -20.64 25.88 -29.41
N TRP A 157 -19.72 25.30 -30.18
CA TRP A 157 -19.64 25.53 -31.62
C TRP A 157 -20.87 24.95 -32.34
N LEU A 158 -21.30 23.74 -31.99
CA LEU A 158 -22.52 23.13 -32.56
C LEU A 158 -23.78 23.95 -32.23
N GLU A 159 -23.91 24.44 -30.99
CA GLU A 159 -25.02 25.34 -30.60
C GLU A 159 -24.99 26.66 -31.38
N TYR A 160 -23.79 27.22 -31.61
CA TYR A 160 -23.61 28.42 -32.41
C TYR A 160 -24.02 28.22 -33.87
N VAL A 161 -23.58 27.14 -34.51
CA VAL A 161 -23.96 26.82 -35.91
C VAL A 161 -25.46 26.57 -36.02
N SER A 162 -26.03 25.81 -35.08
CA SER A 162 -27.48 25.57 -34.99
C SER A 162 -28.28 26.87 -34.91
N SER A 163 -27.82 27.83 -34.08
CA SER A 163 -28.47 29.13 -33.92
C SER A 163 -28.28 30.05 -35.14
N LYS A 164 -27.11 30.02 -35.77
CA LYS A 164 -26.76 30.88 -36.91
C LYS A 164 -27.50 30.48 -38.18
N GLU A 165 -27.53 29.18 -38.48
CA GLU A 165 -28.12 28.63 -39.71
C GLU A 165 -29.60 28.27 -39.52
N GLY A 166 -30.13 28.36 -38.29
CA GLY A 166 -31.52 28.03 -37.97
C GLY A 166 -31.85 26.54 -38.07
N ILE A 167 -30.83 25.68 -38.02
CA ILE A 167 -30.95 24.22 -38.18
C ILE A 167 -30.88 23.50 -36.84
N HIS A 168 -31.57 22.38 -36.69
CA HIS A 168 -31.44 21.55 -35.49
C HIS A 168 -30.31 20.51 -35.65
N ILE A 169 -29.29 20.60 -34.79
CA ILE A 169 -28.15 19.68 -34.77
C ILE A 169 -28.27 18.76 -33.56
N ARG A 170 -28.30 17.44 -33.78
CA ARG A 170 -28.27 16.40 -32.73
C ARG A 170 -26.84 16.22 -32.22
N HIS A 171 -26.62 16.31 -30.90
CA HIS A 171 -25.30 16.17 -30.25
C HIS A 171 -25.45 15.63 -28.82
N SER A 172 -24.33 15.30 -28.17
CA SER A 172 -24.27 14.62 -26.85
C SER A 172 -25.09 15.23 -25.71
N LEU A 173 -25.41 16.52 -25.77
CA LEU A 173 -26.09 17.27 -24.69
C LEU A 173 -27.55 17.64 -25.01
N ASN A 174 -28.08 17.21 -26.15
CA ASN A 174 -29.50 17.40 -26.47
C ASN A 174 -30.31 16.10 -26.38
N GLY A 175 -31.64 16.24 -26.27
CA GLY A 175 -32.54 15.17 -25.82
C GLY A 175 -32.57 13.89 -26.66
N PHE A 176 -31.98 13.89 -27.86
CA PHE A 176 -31.88 12.71 -28.73
C PHE A 176 -30.50 12.04 -28.71
N GLY A 177 -29.49 12.69 -28.10
CA GLY A 177 -28.10 12.21 -28.06
C GLY A 177 -27.37 12.27 -29.41
N GLU A 178 -26.10 11.85 -29.43
CA GLU A 178 -25.33 11.72 -30.69
C GLU A 178 -25.89 10.60 -31.57
N GLN A 179 -25.93 10.87 -32.87
CA GLN A 179 -26.33 9.92 -33.90
C GLN A 179 -25.19 8.92 -34.15
N VAL A 180 -25.53 7.63 -34.30
CA VAL A 180 -24.59 6.60 -34.77
C VAL A 180 -24.86 6.34 -36.25
N ILE A 181 -23.81 6.45 -37.07
CA ILE A 181 -23.83 6.15 -38.50
C ILE A 181 -22.74 5.09 -38.75
N ASP A 182 -23.12 3.96 -39.32
CA ASP A 182 -22.20 2.84 -39.62
C ASP A 182 -21.33 2.41 -38.42
N GLY A 183 -21.93 2.32 -37.24
CA GLY A 183 -21.26 1.92 -36.01
C GLY A 183 -20.34 2.97 -35.37
N LYS A 184 -20.25 4.19 -35.94
CA LYS A 184 -19.48 5.31 -35.40
C LYS A 184 -20.40 6.42 -34.90
N SER A 185 -20.14 6.91 -33.69
CA SER A 185 -20.80 8.10 -33.16
C SER A 185 -20.24 9.34 -33.84
N VAL A 186 -21.09 10.31 -34.18
CA VAL A 186 -20.66 11.60 -34.71
C VAL A 186 -20.93 12.73 -33.71
N ASP A 187 -20.08 13.75 -33.69
CA ASP A 187 -20.15 14.83 -32.69
C ASP A 187 -21.42 15.70 -32.87
N GLY A 188 -21.84 15.94 -34.12
CA GLY A 188 -23.08 16.61 -34.48
C GLY A 188 -23.70 16.07 -35.76
N PHE A 189 -25.03 15.93 -35.80
CA PHE A 189 -25.76 15.51 -37.00
C PHE A 189 -27.03 16.34 -37.22
N CYS A 190 -27.17 16.94 -38.40
CA CYS A 190 -28.39 17.59 -38.81
C CYS A 190 -29.21 16.68 -39.75
N VAL A 191 -30.42 16.34 -39.34
CA VAL A 191 -31.32 15.46 -40.11
C VAL A 191 -31.85 16.16 -41.36
N GLU A 192 -32.12 17.46 -41.26
CA GLU A 192 -32.74 18.25 -42.34
C GLU A 192 -31.80 18.40 -43.54
N THR A 193 -30.51 18.59 -43.27
CA THR A 193 -29.48 18.77 -44.30
C THR A 193 -28.65 17.52 -44.55
N ASN A 194 -28.93 16.42 -43.85
CA ASN A 194 -28.16 15.18 -43.87
C ASN A 194 -26.64 15.41 -43.72
N THR A 195 -26.26 16.37 -42.86
CA THR A 195 -24.87 16.84 -42.72
C THR A 195 -24.29 16.42 -41.38
N ILE A 196 -23.04 15.94 -41.40
CA ILE A 196 -22.25 15.58 -40.23
C ILE A 196 -21.33 16.76 -39.87
N TYR A 197 -21.29 17.08 -38.58
CA TYR A 197 -20.41 18.08 -37.99
C TYR A 197 -19.47 17.37 -37.01
N GLN A 198 -18.16 17.49 -37.22
CA GLN A 198 -17.09 16.86 -36.42
C GLN A 198 -15.95 17.85 -36.23
#